data_AF-A0A2G6JSI3-F1
#
_entry.id   AF-A0A2G6JSI3-F1
#
_cell.length_a   1.000
_cell.length_b   1.000
_cell.length_c   1.000
_cell.angle_alpha   90.00
_cell.angle_beta   90.00
_cell.angle_gamma   90.00
#
_symmetry.space_group_name_H-M   'P 1'
#
loop_
_entity.id
_entity.type
_entity.pdbx_description
1 polymer ?
#
loop_
_entity_poly.entity_id
_entity_poly.type
_entity_poly.pdbx_seq_one_letter_code
_entity_poly.pdbx_strand_id
1 'polypeptide(L)'
;MSEPAVDVLDDVDEEAPSSYTTETQAPANTGSSITAPGAATGRRKRAIARVRLLPGSGSWKVNGRTLEEYFPNKVHQQLVNEPFRVTSVEDRFDVIARIDGGGSSGQAGALRLGIARALNEIDHSANRPELKKVGLLSRDARIKERKKAGLKKARKAPQYSKR
;
A
#
# COMPACT_ATOMS: atom_id res chain seq x y z
N MET A 1 8.71 -60.29 -55.06
CA MET A 1 7.25 -60.23 -55.28
C MET A 1 6.63 -60.37 -53.90
N SER A 2 5.85 -59.45 -53.35
CA SER A 2 4.81 -58.59 -53.91
C SER A 2 4.64 -57.38 -52.99
N GLU A 3 4.59 -56.18 -53.55
CA GLU A 3 3.91 -55.04 -52.90
C GLU A 3 2.39 -55.29 -52.90
N PRO A 4 1.65 -54.57 -52.05
CA PRO A 4 0.60 -53.74 -52.63
C PRO A 4 0.55 -52.29 -52.09
N ALA A 5 0.35 -51.37 -53.05
CA ALA A 5 -0.36 -50.09 -52.97
C ALA A 5 -1.65 -50.16 -52.12
N VAL A 6 -2.23 -49.14 -51.49
CA VAL A 6 -2.18 -47.66 -51.48
C VAL A 6 -3.02 -47.27 -50.25
N ASP A 7 -2.71 -46.16 -49.56
CA ASP A 7 -3.78 -45.23 -49.17
C ASP A 7 -3.20 -43.83 -48.98
N VAL A 8 -3.71 -42.91 -49.79
CA VAL A 8 -3.42 -41.48 -49.76
C VAL A 8 -4.42 -40.88 -48.78
N LEU A 9 -3.96 -40.54 -47.58
CA LEU A 9 -4.67 -39.63 -46.69
C LEU A 9 -4.05 -38.24 -46.87
N ASP A 10 -4.64 -37.52 -47.82
CA ASP A 10 -4.73 -36.06 -47.82
C ASP A 10 -5.51 -35.58 -46.58
N ASP A 11 -5.24 -34.35 -46.17
CA ASP A 11 -5.93 -33.56 -45.15
C ASP A 11 -5.68 -33.93 -43.67
N VAL A 12 -4.55 -33.46 -43.15
CA VAL A 12 -4.49 -32.95 -41.78
C VAL A 12 -4.27 -31.45 -41.85
N ASP A 13 -5.37 -30.72 -41.67
CA ASP A 13 -5.43 -29.27 -41.47
C ASP A 13 -4.27 -28.78 -40.60
N GLU A 14 -3.41 -27.93 -41.19
CA GLU A 14 -2.59 -26.99 -40.44
C GLU A 14 -3.51 -25.95 -39.78
N GLU A 15 -4.11 -26.30 -38.64
CA GLU A 15 -4.56 -25.31 -37.66
C GLU A 15 -3.31 -24.71 -36.98
N ALA A 16 -2.58 -23.89 -37.73
CA ALA A 16 -1.58 -23.00 -37.18
C ALA A 16 -2.30 -21.97 -36.29
N PRO A 17 -1.95 -21.82 -35.00
CA PRO A 17 -2.59 -20.83 -34.14
C PRO A 17 -2.30 -19.42 -34.67
N SER A 18 -3.32 -18.80 -35.26
CA SER A 18 -3.26 -17.51 -35.98
C SER A 18 -3.26 -16.27 -35.07
N SER A 19 -3.09 -16.44 -33.75
CA SER A 19 -3.05 -15.31 -32.81
C SER A 19 -1.97 -15.48 -31.74
N TYR A 20 -0.78 -14.96 -32.04
CA TYR A 20 0.25 -14.73 -31.03
C TYR A 20 -0.09 -13.44 -30.27
N THR A 21 -1.02 -13.49 -29.31
CA THR A 21 -1.22 -12.33 -28.41
C THR A 21 -0.05 -12.27 -27.43
N THR A 22 0.64 -11.13 -27.38
CA THR A 22 1.78 -10.89 -26.45
C THR A 22 1.29 -10.47 -25.06
N GLU A 23 0.03 -10.73 -24.73
CA GLU A 23 -0.55 -10.31 -23.46
C GLU A 23 -0.04 -11.20 -22.33
N THR A 24 0.85 -10.64 -21.51
CA THR A 24 1.18 -11.20 -20.20
C THR A 24 -0.10 -11.23 -19.38
N GLN A 25 -0.63 -12.42 -19.11
CA GLN A 25 -1.74 -12.58 -18.16
C GLN A 25 -1.30 -12.01 -16.81
N ALA A 26 -2.09 -11.06 -16.29
CA ALA A 26 -1.86 -10.51 -14.96
C ALA A 26 -1.93 -11.66 -13.93
N PRO A 27 -1.03 -11.70 -12.94
CA PRO A 27 -1.05 -12.77 -11.94
C PRO A 27 -2.36 -12.70 -11.16
N ALA A 28 -3.24 -13.68 -11.38
CA ALA A 28 -4.44 -13.91 -10.59
C ALA A 28 -4.06 -14.53 -9.24
N ASN A 29 -3.33 -13.79 -8.41
CA ASN A 29 -3.25 -14.13 -7.00
C ASN A 29 -4.49 -13.59 -6.31
N THR A 30 -5.57 -14.39 -6.35
CA THR A 30 -6.67 -14.23 -5.40
C THR A 30 -6.15 -14.67 -4.03
N GLY A 31 -5.42 -13.78 -3.36
CA GLY A 31 -5.04 -13.97 -1.97
C GLY A 31 -6.31 -14.17 -1.15
N SER A 32 -6.47 -15.36 -0.56
CA SER A 32 -7.53 -15.62 0.41
C SER A 32 -7.17 -14.90 1.72
N SER A 33 -7.22 -13.56 1.70
CA SER A 33 -6.96 -12.76 2.88
C SER A 33 -8.09 -13.01 3.89
N ILE A 34 -7.74 -13.45 5.09
CA ILE A 34 -8.70 -13.62 6.17
C ILE A 34 -9.40 -12.28 6.42
N THR A 35 -10.73 -12.30 6.50
CA THR A 35 -11.52 -11.09 6.73
C THR A 35 -11.92 -11.05 8.20
N ALA A 36 -11.17 -10.30 9.00
CA ALA A 36 -11.39 -10.10 10.42
C ALA A 36 -11.24 -8.62 10.78
N PRO A 37 -11.88 -8.13 11.86
CA PRO A 37 -11.61 -6.79 12.35
C PRO A 37 -10.17 -6.69 12.88
N GLY A 38 -9.50 -5.59 12.56
CA GLY A 38 -8.12 -5.33 12.99
C GLY A 38 -7.97 -3.92 13.55
N ALA A 39 -7.04 -3.72 14.49
CA ALA A 39 -6.83 -2.40 15.09
C ALA A 39 -5.36 -2.13 15.33
N ALA A 40 -4.86 -1.02 14.80
CA ALA A 40 -3.46 -0.68 14.96
C ALA A 40 -3.24 0.82 15.14
N THR A 41 -2.04 1.16 15.61
CA THR A 41 -1.61 2.55 15.75
C THR A 41 -0.41 2.84 14.86
N GLY A 42 -0.50 3.91 14.08
CA GLY A 42 0.58 4.48 13.30
C GLY A 42 1.04 5.82 13.87
N ARG A 43 2.34 6.12 13.74
CA ARG A 43 2.92 7.38 14.21
C ARG A 43 3.93 7.91 13.21
N ARG A 44 3.88 9.21 12.90
CA ARG A 44 4.87 9.90 12.07
C ARG A 44 5.02 11.34 12.51
N LYS A 45 6.25 11.81 12.66
CA LYS A 45 6.56 13.14 13.23
C LYS A 45 5.88 13.28 14.60
N ARG A 46 4.87 14.16 14.71
CA ARG A 46 4.05 14.35 15.91
C ARG A 46 2.63 13.78 15.78
N ALA A 47 2.27 13.25 14.61
CA ALA A 47 0.95 12.72 14.36
C ALA A 47 0.84 11.28 14.89
N ILE A 48 -0.29 10.98 15.53
CA ILE A 48 -0.67 9.67 16.03
C ILE A 48 -2.01 9.32 15.37
N ALA A 49 -2.07 8.19 14.68
CA ALA A 49 -3.27 7.67 14.05
C ALA A 49 -3.65 6.35 14.69
N ARG A 50 -4.82 6.28 15.32
CA ARG A 50 -5.44 5.06 15.84
C ARG A 50 -6.47 4.59 14.81
N VAL A 51 -6.24 3.42 14.23
CA VAL A 51 -7.01 2.90 13.11
C VAL A 51 -7.73 1.64 13.55
N ARG A 52 -8.99 1.52 13.16
CA ARG A 52 -9.78 0.29 13.23
C ARG A 52 -10.24 -0.03 11.81
N LEU A 53 -9.93 -1.25 11.38
CA LEU A 53 -10.44 -1.84 10.16
C LEU A 53 -11.59 -2.76 10.54
N LEU A 54 -12.73 -2.54 9.90
CA LEU A 54 -13.89 -3.42 10.01
C LEU A 54 -14.14 -4.04 8.64
N PRO A 55 -14.54 -5.30 8.56
CA PRO A 55 -14.95 -5.88 7.28
C PRO A 55 -16.22 -5.16 6.78
N GLY A 56 -16.19 -4.66 5.55
CA GLY A 56 -17.22 -3.75 5.03
C GLY A 56 -17.04 -3.42 3.55
N SER A 57 -17.56 -2.27 3.13
CA SER A 57 -17.69 -1.87 1.72
C SER A 57 -16.68 -0.80 1.26
N GLY A 58 -15.66 -0.50 2.06
CA GLY A 58 -14.63 0.49 1.70
C GLY A 58 -14.92 1.90 2.19
N SER A 59 -15.81 2.08 3.18
CA SER A 59 -16.16 3.41 3.68
C SER A 59 -15.05 4.01 4.57
N TRP A 60 -14.77 5.30 4.37
CA TRP A 60 -13.73 6.02 5.11
C TRP A 60 -14.32 7.03 6.09
N LYS A 61 -13.98 6.89 7.37
CA LYS A 61 -14.32 7.85 8.43
C LYS A 61 -13.05 8.28 9.18
N VAL A 62 -12.56 9.49 8.87
CA VAL A 62 -11.39 10.09 9.51
C VAL A 62 -11.87 11.23 10.41
N ASN A 63 -11.78 11.06 11.74
CA ASN A 63 -12.29 12.02 12.73
C ASN A 63 -13.76 12.45 12.47
N GLY A 64 -14.58 11.56 11.91
CA GLY A 64 -15.98 11.83 11.58
C GLY A 64 -16.23 12.49 10.22
N ARG A 65 -15.18 12.71 9.41
CA ARG A 65 -15.26 13.26 8.05
C ARG A 65 -14.86 12.21 7.00
N THR A 66 -15.22 12.46 5.74
CA THR A 66 -14.78 11.62 4.62
C THR A 66 -13.30 11.83 4.32
N LEU A 67 -12.69 10.90 3.58
CA LEU A 67 -11.26 10.98 3.23
C LEU A 67 -10.94 12.23 2.40
N GLU A 68 -11.82 12.57 1.45
CA GLU A 68 -11.66 13.71 0.55
C GLU A 68 -11.73 15.05 1.28
N GLU A 69 -12.65 15.18 2.24
CA GLU A 69 -12.81 16.39 3.04
C GLU A 69 -11.64 16.56 4.01
N TYR A 70 -11.15 15.47 4.62
CA TYR A 70 -10.04 15.54 5.57
C TYR A 70 -8.68 15.76 4.88
N PHE A 71 -8.45 15.11 3.74
CA PHE A 71 -7.24 15.27 2.93
C PHE A 71 -7.60 15.79 1.53
N PRO A 72 -7.65 17.12 1.32
CA PRO A 72 -7.97 17.68 0.00
C PRO A 72 -6.91 17.40 -1.07
N ASN A 73 -5.67 17.10 -0.67
CA ASN A 73 -4.59 16.78 -1.58
C ASN A 73 -4.62 15.29 -1.99
N LYS A 74 -4.72 15.02 -3.30
CA LYS A 74 -4.70 13.67 -3.88
C LYS A 74 -3.47 12.85 -3.51
N VAL A 75 -2.31 13.48 -3.33
CA VAL A 75 -1.07 12.78 -2.91
C VAL A 75 -1.25 12.13 -1.53
N HIS A 76 -1.98 12.78 -0.62
CA HIS A 76 -2.23 12.22 0.71
C HIS A 76 -3.24 11.07 0.66
N GLN A 77 -4.25 11.16 -0.20
CA GLN A 77 -5.21 10.08 -0.43
C GLN A 77 -4.52 8.84 -1.02
N GLN A 78 -3.68 9.02 -2.03
CA GLN A 78 -2.90 7.94 -2.66
C GLN A 78 -1.98 7.24 -1.65
N LEU A 79 -1.27 8.01 -0.81
CA LEU A 79 -0.40 7.45 0.23
C LEU A 79 -1.18 6.58 1.24
N VAL A 80 -2.41 6.96 1.54
CA VAL A 80 -3.26 6.27 2.50
C VAL A 80 -3.86 4.99 1.89
N ASN A 81 -4.12 4.99 0.57
CA ASN A 81 -4.63 3.84 -0.18
C ASN A 81 -3.56 2.82 -0.58
N GLU A 82 -2.28 3.23 -0.63
CA GLU A 82 -1.14 2.37 -0.97
C GLU A 82 -1.13 0.98 -0.29
N PRO A 83 -1.35 0.82 1.03
CA PRO A 83 -1.39 -0.50 1.65
C PRO A 83 -2.51 -1.42 1.13
N PHE A 84 -3.68 -0.87 0.78
CA PHE A 84 -4.77 -1.67 0.21
C PHE A 84 -4.44 -2.16 -1.19
N ARG A 85 -3.80 -1.29 -1.98
CA ARG A 85 -3.37 -1.60 -3.35
C ARG A 85 -2.30 -2.68 -3.38
N VAL A 86 -1.33 -2.64 -2.45
CA VAL A 86 -0.26 -3.64 -2.38
C VAL A 86 -0.82 -5.02 -2.07
N THR A 87 -1.76 -5.10 -1.13
CA THR A 87 -2.35 -6.37 -0.69
C THR A 87 -3.56 -6.80 -1.55
N SER A 88 -3.93 -6.01 -2.56
CA SER A 88 -5.11 -6.25 -3.43
C SER A 88 -6.41 -6.47 -2.65
N VAL A 89 -6.57 -5.79 -1.51
CA VAL A 89 -7.74 -5.90 -0.62
C VAL A 89 -8.57 -4.61 -0.61
N GLU A 90 -8.64 -3.99 -1.79
CA GLU A 90 -9.48 -2.80 -2.02
C GLU A 90 -10.95 -3.15 -1.74
N ASP A 91 -11.69 -2.18 -1.18
CA ASP A 91 -13.13 -2.23 -0.90
C ASP A 91 -13.64 -3.31 0.07
N ARG A 92 -12.77 -4.14 0.68
CA ARG A 92 -13.20 -5.16 1.68
C ARG A 92 -13.29 -4.65 3.11
N PHE A 93 -12.71 -3.49 3.40
CA PHE A 93 -12.60 -2.96 4.75
C PHE A 93 -13.09 -1.52 4.84
N ASP A 94 -13.92 -1.26 5.84
CA ASP A 94 -14.22 0.08 6.32
C ASP A 94 -13.11 0.57 7.24
N VAL A 95 -12.71 1.83 7.06
CA VAL A 95 -11.62 2.47 7.80
C VAL A 95 -12.18 3.51 8.75
N ILE A 96 -12.07 3.24 10.05
CA ILE A 96 -12.38 4.21 11.10
C ILE A 96 -11.07 4.66 11.75
N ALA A 97 -10.70 5.91 11.53
CA ALA A 97 -9.46 6.48 12.04
C ALA A 97 -9.71 7.67 12.98
N ARG A 98 -9.05 7.63 14.13
CA ARG A 98 -8.89 8.80 15.01
C ARG A 98 -7.45 9.28 14.94
N ILE A 99 -7.26 10.52 14.52
CA ILE A 99 -5.94 11.11 14.27
C ILE A 99 -5.77 12.39 15.08
N ASP A 100 -4.67 12.45 15.82
CA ASP A 100 -4.32 13.57 16.69
C ASP A 100 -2.89 14.06 16.43
N GLY A 101 -2.70 15.38 16.50
CA GLY A 101 -1.39 16.03 16.42
C GLY A 101 -0.77 16.10 15.01
N GLY A 102 0.36 16.81 14.93
CA GLY A 102 1.11 16.98 13.69
C GLY A 102 0.46 17.93 12.69
N GLY A 103 0.49 17.56 11.41
CA GLY A 103 -0.15 18.27 10.30
C GLY A 103 -0.41 17.29 9.16
N SER A 104 -1.12 17.71 8.10
CA SER A 104 -1.67 16.84 7.04
C SER A 104 -0.72 15.76 6.52
N SER A 105 0.48 16.13 6.08
CA SER A 105 1.50 15.18 5.58
C SER A 105 1.98 14.18 6.63
N GLY A 106 2.10 14.61 7.89
CA GLY A 106 2.44 13.72 9.01
C GLY A 106 1.28 12.78 9.34
N GLN A 107 0.06 13.29 9.32
CA GLN A 107 -1.17 12.54 9.59
C GLN A 107 -1.42 11.47 8.53
N ALA A 108 -1.31 11.79 7.23
CA ALA A 108 -1.43 10.83 6.14
C ALA A 108 -0.41 9.69 6.26
N GLY A 109 0.85 10.02 6.56
CA GLY A 109 1.89 9.00 6.77
C GLY A 109 1.68 8.16 8.04
N ALA A 110 1.12 8.74 9.10
CA ALA A 110 0.75 7.99 10.30
C ALA A 110 -0.43 7.04 10.01
N LEU A 111 -1.43 7.50 9.25
CA LEU A 111 -2.59 6.71 8.85
C LEU A 111 -2.17 5.52 7.97
N ARG A 112 -1.33 5.75 6.95
CA ARG A 112 -0.72 4.70 6.10
C ARG A 112 -0.07 3.59 6.92
N LEU A 113 0.78 3.95 7.89
CA LEU A 113 1.43 2.97 8.77
C LEU A 113 0.44 2.25 9.68
N GLY A 114 -0.61 2.95 10.16
CA GLY A 114 -1.68 2.35 10.95
C GLY A 114 -2.43 1.28 10.17
N ILE A 115 -2.83 1.58 8.93
CA ILE A 115 -3.53 0.63 8.05
C ILE A 115 -2.65 -0.57 7.73
N ALA A 116 -1.40 -0.36 7.34
CA ALA A 116 -0.47 -1.46 7.02
C ALA A 116 -0.26 -2.40 8.22
N ARG A 117 -0.22 -1.86 9.44
CA ARG A 117 -0.11 -2.68 10.66
C ARG A 117 -1.39 -3.46 10.95
N ALA A 118 -2.55 -2.84 10.78
CA ALA A 118 -3.83 -3.51 10.98
C ALA A 118 -4.03 -4.65 9.97
N LEU A 119 -3.72 -4.43 8.69
CA LEU A 119 -3.76 -5.49 7.67
C LEU A 119 -2.80 -6.64 7.99
N ASN A 120 -1.59 -6.32 8.45
CA ASN A 120 -0.62 -7.34 8.85
C ASN A 120 -1.07 -8.12 10.10
N GLU A 121 -1.83 -7.52 11.02
CA GLU A 121 -2.38 -8.21 12.19
C GLU A 121 -3.53 -9.17 11.83
N ILE A 122 -4.35 -8.79 10.84
CA ILE A 122 -5.47 -9.61 10.35
C ILE A 122 -4.95 -10.90 9.69
N ASP A 123 -3.97 -10.78 8.78
CA ASP A 123 -3.36 -11.91 8.10
C ASP A 123 -1.84 -11.73 8.02
N HIS A 124 -1.16 -12.24 9.04
CA HIS A 124 0.30 -12.17 9.15
C HIS A 124 1.01 -12.98 8.07
N SER A 125 0.44 -14.10 7.65
CA SER A 125 1.04 -15.03 6.70
C SER A 125 1.06 -14.47 5.28
N ALA A 126 -0.08 -13.95 4.82
CA ALA A 126 -0.23 -13.47 3.45
C ALA A 126 0.32 -12.04 3.28
N ASN A 127 0.05 -11.14 4.24
CA ASN A 127 0.26 -9.70 4.01
C ASN A 127 1.69 -9.24 4.35
N ARG A 128 2.35 -9.88 5.32
CA ARG A 128 3.69 -9.49 5.77
C ARG A 128 4.76 -9.48 4.66
N PRO A 129 4.90 -10.51 3.79
CA PRO A 129 5.97 -10.52 2.79
C PRO A 129 5.85 -9.34 1.81
N GLU A 130 4.64 -9.06 1.31
CA GLU A 130 4.37 -7.97 0.37
C GLU A 130 4.57 -6.60 1.04
N LEU A 131 3.96 -6.38 2.21
CA LEU A 131 4.07 -5.12 2.94
C LEU A 131 5.51 -4.83 3.38
N LYS A 132 6.29 -5.86 3.73
CA LYS A 132 7.71 -5.70 4.09
C LYS A 132 8.57 -5.40 2.88
N LYS A 133 8.31 -6.03 1.73
CA LYS A 133 9.03 -5.79 0.47
C LYS A 133 8.88 -4.33 0.00
N VAL A 134 7.68 -3.77 0.11
CA VAL A 134 7.39 -2.37 -0.25
C VAL A 134 7.85 -1.38 0.84
N GLY A 135 8.11 -1.86 2.06
CA GLY A 135 8.59 -1.02 3.18
C GLY A 135 7.48 -0.33 3.99
N LEU A 136 6.25 -0.83 3.91
CA LEU A 136 5.06 -0.24 4.55
C LEU A 136 4.99 -0.47 6.08
N LEU A 137 5.71 -1.46 6.60
CA LEU A 137 5.73 -1.79 8.03
C LEU A 137 6.75 -0.96 8.84
N SER A 138 7.67 -0.28 8.15
CA SER A 138 8.73 0.52 8.76
C SER A 138 8.23 1.91 9.15
N ARG A 139 8.44 2.28 10.41
CA ARG A 139 8.12 3.64 10.87
C ARG A 139 9.15 4.63 10.31
N ASP A 140 8.69 5.66 9.62
CA ASP A 140 9.53 6.82 9.29
C ASP A 140 9.99 7.52 10.58
N ALA A 141 11.26 7.33 10.92
CA ALA A 141 11.88 7.82 12.16
C ALA A 141 12.27 9.31 12.10
N ARG A 142 12.07 10.00 10.97
CA ARG A 142 12.49 11.41 10.79
C ARG A 142 11.66 12.33 11.70
N ILE A 143 12.33 12.99 12.64
CA ILE A 143 11.76 13.96 13.57
C ILE A 143 12.50 15.29 13.43
N LYS A 144 11.82 16.41 13.70
CA LYS A 144 12.45 17.74 13.69
C LYS A 144 13.53 17.81 14.76
N GLU A 145 14.78 17.99 14.34
CA GLU A 145 15.89 18.25 15.25
C GLU A 145 15.64 19.52 16.07
N ARG A 146 15.97 19.47 17.37
CA ARG A 146 15.85 20.63 18.25
C ARG A 146 16.82 21.73 17.82
N LYS A 147 16.50 22.99 18.13
CA LYS A 147 17.45 24.10 18.05
C LYS A 147 18.54 23.88 19.12
N LYS A 148 19.80 23.76 18.69
CA LYS A 148 20.96 23.73 19.60
C LYS A 148 21.31 25.17 20.03
N ALA A 149 21.92 25.32 21.20
CA ALA A 149 22.38 26.63 21.67
C ALA A 149 23.41 27.23 20.69
N GLY A 150 23.44 28.55 20.56
CA GLY A 150 24.34 29.27 19.64
C GLY A 150 23.96 29.20 18.15
N LEU A 151 23.03 28.33 17.74
CA LEU A 151 22.58 28.23 16.35
C LEU A 151 21.26 28.97 16.11
N LYS A 152 21.07 29.50 14.88
CA LYS A 152 19.82 30.17 14.47
C LYS A 152 18.68 29.16 14.22
N LYS A 153 19.00 27.96 13.72
CA LYS A 153 18.08 26.80 13.55
C LYS A 153 18.80 25.52 13.97
N ALA A 154 18.25 24.33 13.68
CA ALA A 154 18.86 23.05 14.07
C ALA A 154 20.35 22.92 13.68
N ARG A 155 20.71 23.37 12.46
CA ARG A 155 22.09 23.34 11.94
C ARG A 155 22.58 24.67 11.36
N LYS A 156 21.72 25.69 11.31
CA LYS A 156 22.07 27.01 10.73
C LYS A 156 22.93 27.79 11.73
N ALA A 157 24.24 27.77 11.54
CA ALA A 157 25.17 28.61 12.28
C ALA A 157 25.03 30.09 11.85
N PRO A 158 25.28 31.05 12.76
CA PRO A 158 25.61 32.41 12.33
C PRO A 158 26.89 32.40 11.48
N GLN A 159 27.07 33.44 10.66
CA GLN A 159 28.32 33.62 9.93
C GLN A 159 29.45 33.85 10.94
N TYR A 160 30.54 33.11 10.78
CA TYR A 160 31.73 33.21 11.63
C TYR A 160 32.81 34.04 10.92
N SER A 161 33.48 34.95 11.65
CA SER A 161 34.72 35.60 11.20
C SER A 161 35.92 34.90 11.83
N LYS A 162 36.90 34.50 10.99
CA LYS A 162 38.17 33.87 11.39
C LYS A 162 39.28 34.88 11.72
N ARG A 163 38.96 36.17 11.63
CA ARG A 163 39.87 37.31 11.74
C ARG A 163 39.24 38.31 12.69
#